data_AF-A0A6P9B4J6-F1
#
_entry.id   AF-A0A6P9B4J6-F1
#
_cell.length_a   1.000
_cell.length_b   1.000
_cell.length_c   1.000
_cell.angle_alpha   90.00
_cell.angle_beta   90.00
_cell.angle_gamma   90.00
#
_symmetry.space_group_name_H-M   'P 1'
#
loop_
_entity.id
_entity.type
_entity.pdbx_description
1 polymer ?
#
loop_
_entity_poly.entity_id
_entity_poly.type
_entity_poly.pdbx_seq_one_letter_code
_entity_poly.pdbx_strand_id
1 'polypeptide(L)'
;MGVALFLPETSIRGIPPRAPVPAMRRAEVLKVFKILHRTRQNVFKGDTRSLDAARLKINEEFKNNKNETSPEKIAEFIKIASDVEVLLRTCVLQGVYVDANKIKLLPRKEVLRDNAPFCDTPKQNT
;
A
#
# COMPACT_ATOMS: atom_id res chain seq x y z
N MET A 1 63.25 28.38 18.74
CA MET A 1 62.13 28.24 19.70
C MET A 1 60.95 29.02 19.14
N GLY A 2 59.83 28.50 18.66
CA GLY A 2 59.30 27.18 18.35
C GLY A 2 57.91 27.50 17.77
N VAL A 3 57.69 27.21 16.48
CA VAL A 3 56.46 27.49 15.73
C VAL A 3 55.38 26.48 16.14
N ALA A 4 54.23 26.95 16.62
CA ALA A 4 53.07 26.10 16.86
C ALA A 4 52.24 25.99 15.57
N LEU A 5 52.48 24.91 14.82
CA LEU A 5 51.56 24.35 13.84
C LEU A 5 50.60 23.41 14.58
N PHE A 6 49.27 23.60 14.47
CA PHE A 6 48.34 22.48 14.31
C PHE A 6 46.95 22.95 13.84
N LEU A 7 46.36 22.14 12.96
CA LEU A 7 45.27 22.40 12.02
C LEU A 7 43.87 22.56 12.63
N PRO A 8 42.92 23.16 11.89
CA PRO A 8 41.50 23.14 12.21
C PRO A 8 40.85 21.87 11.63
N GLU A 9 40.07 21.13 12.41
CA GLU A 9 38.98 20.28 11.89
C GLU A 9 38.15 19.67 13.02
N THR A 10 36.86 20.02 13.09
CA THR A 10 35.81 19.02 13.30
C THR A 10 34.56 19.46 12.53
N SER A 11 34.53 19.01 11.28
CA SER A 11 33.32 18.91 10.47
C SER A 11 32.31 18.02 11.21
N ILE A 12 31.31 18.62 11.85
CA ILE A 12 30.19 17.88 12.43
C ILE A 12 29.32 17.38 11.28
N ARG A 13 29.59 16.11 10.91
CA ARG A 13 28.70 15.12 10.29
C ARG A 13 27.58 15.71 9.42
N GLY A 14 27.88 15.76 8.12
CA GLY A 14 26.90 15.95 7.06
C GLY A 14 25.77 14.93 7.15
N ILE A 15 24.57 15.41 7.48
CA ILE A 15 23.37 14.87 6.86
C ILE A 15 23.37 15.49 5.45
N PRO A 16 23.50 14.70 4.37
CA PRO A 16 23.44 15.27 3.03
C PRO A 16 22.09 16.00 2.88
N PRO A 17 22.05 17.23 2.34
CA PRO A 17 20.80 17.88 2.03
C PRO A 17 20.02 16.96 1.10
N ARG A 18 18.87 16.48 1.59
CA ARG A 18 17.99 15.56 0.86
C ARG A 18 17.73 16.17 -0.51
N ALA A 19 18.26 15.52 -1.56
CA ALA A 19 18.08 15.98 -2.92
C ALA A 19 16.59 16.32 -3.16
N PRO A 20 16.27 17.45 -3.80
CA PRO A 20 14.91 17.84 -4.06
C PRO A 20 14.30 16.81 -5.02
N VAL A 21 13.61 15.82 -4.45
CA VAL A 21 12.78 14.89 -5.20
C VAL A 21 11.81 15.75 -6.00
N PRO A 22 11.76 15.63 -7.34
CA PRO A 22 10.92 16.49 -8.18
C PRO A 22 9.51 16.52 -7.62
N ALA A 23 8.95 17.72 -7.42
CA ALA A 23 7.70 17.92 -6.69
C ALA A 23 6.53 17.05 -7.20
N MET A 24 6.55 16.72 -8.50
CA MET A 24 5.59 15.84 -9.16
C MET A 24 5.54 14.42 -8.55
N ARG A 25 6.70 13.80 -8.25
CA ARG A 25 6.73 12.44 -7.67
C ARG A 25 6.25 12.38 -6.22
N ARG A 26 6.51 13.42 -5.44
CA ARG A 26 6.04 13.49 -4.04
C ARG A 26 4.51 13.51 -3.97
N ALA A 27 3.87 14.27 -4.87
CA ALA A 27 2.42 14.33 -4.94
C ALA A 27 1.80 12.96 -5.28
N GLU A 28 2.39 12.22 -6.21
CA GLU A 28 1.93 10.88 -6.60
C GLU A 28 2.06 9.86 -5.48
N VAL A 29 3.21 9.83 -4.79
CA VAL A 29 3.42 8.95 -3.62
C VAL A 29 2.36 9.22 -2.55
N LEU A 30 2.10 10.49 -2.23
CA LEU A 30 1.07 10.87 -1.26
C LEU A 30 -0.34 10.53 -1.73
N LYS A 31 -0.61 10.62 -3.04
CA LYS A 31 -1.89 10.24 -3.63
C LYS A 31 -2.14 8.75 -3.42
N VAL A 32 -1.18 7.88 -3.77
CA VAL A 32 -1.30 6.43 -3.60
C VAL A 32 -1.39 6.04 -2.11
N PHE A 33 -0.59 6.68 -1.25
CA PHE A 33 -0.67 6.48 0.19
C PHE A 33 -2.08 6.76 0.75
N LYS A 34 -2.69 7.89 0.35
CA LYS A 34 -4.06 8.24 0.74
C LYS A 34 -5.08 7.25 0.17
N ILE A 35 -4.90 6.82 -1.07
CA ILE A 35 -5.77 5.85 -1.73
C ILE A 35 -5.73 4.51 -0.97
N LEU A 36 -4.56 3.95 -0.69
CA LEU A 36 -4.42 2.72 0.10
C LEU A 36 -5.09 2.82 1.46
N HIS A 37 -4.94 3.95 2.16
CA HIS A 37 -5.60 4.16 3.44
C HIS A 37 -7.12 4.27 3.36
N ARG A 38 -7.66 4.80 2.26
CA ARG A 38 -9.12 4.79 2.00
C ARG A 38 -9.58 3.38 1.64
N THR A 39 -8.83 2.68 0.81
CA THR A 39 -9.13 1.30 0.40
C THR A 39 -9.19 0.37 1.60
N ARG A 40 -8.21 0.39 2.52
CA ARG A 40 -8.30 -0.43 3.74
C ARG A 40 -9.56 -0.14 4.57
N GLN A 41 -10.01 1.11 4.64
CA GLN A 41 -11.19 1.50 5.43
C GLN A 41 -12.45 0.93 4.81
N ASN A 42 -12.51 0.91 3.48
CA ASN A 42 -13.61 0.32 2.74
C ASN A 42 -13.58 -1.22 2.76
N VAL A 43 -12.38 -1.80 2.66
CA VAL A 43 -12.18 -3.26 2.55
C VAL A 43 -12.35 -3.96 3.89
N PHE A 44 -11.88 -3.35 4.98
CA PHE A 44 -11.92 -3.91 6.34
C PHE A 44 -12.93 -3.19 7.22
N LYS A 45 -14.03 -2.69 6.65
CA LYS A 45 -15.02 -1.91 7.40
C LYS A 45 -15.56 -2.74 8.57
N GLY A 46 -15.51 -2.18 9.78
CA GLY A 46 -15.99 -2.84 11.00
C GLY A 46 -15.05 -3.88 11.60
N ASP A 47 -13.90 -4.17 10.97
CA ASP A 47 -12.89 -5.08 11.49
C ASP A 47 -11.69 -4.28 12.02
N THR A 48 -11.73 -3.92 13.30
CA THR A 48 -10.70 -3.10 13.95
C THR A 48 -9.32 -3.74 13.90
N ARG A 49 -9.24 -5.06 14.11
CA ARG A 49 -7.97 -5.80 14.07
C ARG A 49 -7.33 -5.73 12.69
N SER A 50 -8.10 -5.99 11.64
CA SER A 50 -7.60 -5.92 10.26
C SER A 50 -7.29 -4.49 9.83
N LEU A 51 -8.09 -3.50 10.27
CA LEU A 51 -7.82 -2.09 10.01
C LEU A 51 -6.47 -1.66 10.60
N ASP A 52 -6.19 -2.03 11.84
CA ASP A 52 -4.94 -1.65 12.52
C ASP A 52 -3.73 -2.39 11.96
N ALA A 53 -3.85 -3.69 11.70
CA ALA A 53 -2.79 -4.46 11.04
C ALA A 53 -2.45 -3.88 9.67
N ALA A 54 -3.46 -3.57 8.84
CA ALA A 54 -3.26 -2.93 7.55
C ALA A 54 -2.65 -1.52 7.70
N ARG A 55 -3.03 -0.76 8.74
CA ARG A 55 -2.44 0.55 9.03
C ARG A 55 -0.94 0.45 9.24
N LEU A 56 -0.55 -0.47 10.12
CA LEU A 56 0.82 -0.66 10.54
C LEU A 56 1.67 -1.09 9.35
N LYS A 57 1.18 -2.05 8.55
CA LYS A 57 1.89 -2.55 7.39
C LYS A 57 2.09 -1.47 6.31
N ILE A 58 1.05 -0.69 5.99
CA ILE A 58 1.18 0.43 5.04
C ILE A 58 2.22 1.45 5.55
N ASN A 59 2.16 1.83 6.83
CA ASN A 59 3.10 2.81 7.37
C ASN A 59 4.54 2.28 7.41
N GLU A 60 4.73 1.00 7.71
CA GLU A 60 6.03 0.35 7.74
C GLU A 60 6.68 0.34 6.36
N GLU A 61 5.97 -0.12 5.32
CA GLU A 61 6.50 -0.15 3.95
C GLU A 61 6.88 1.24 3.43
N PHE A 62 6.06 2.26 3.70
CA PHE A 62 6.37 3.64 3.31
C PHE A 62 7.51 4.24 4.13
N LYS A 63 7.70 3.82 5.39
CA LYS A 63 8.80 4.27 6.24
C LYS A 63 10.13 3.62 5.82
N ASN A 64 10.11 2.33 5.48
CA ASN A 64 11.28 1.59 5.00
C ASN A 64 11.82 2.19 3.69
N ASN A 65 10.92 2.59 2.80
CA ASN A 65 11.29 3.16 1.50
C ASN A 65 11.43 4.70 1.49
N LYS A 66 11.39 5.36 2.67
CA LYS A 66 11.39 6.84 2.78
C LYS A 66 12.63 7.52 2.19
N ASN A 67 13.77 6.83 2.27
CA ASN A 67 15.08 7.36 1.86
C ASN A 67 15.45 6.96 0.43
N GLU A 68 14.60 6.22 -0.27
CA GLU A 68 14.87 5.84 -1.65
C GLU A 68 14.88 7.09 -2.55
N THR A 69 15.98 7.23 -3.29
CA THR A 69 16.26 8.40 -4.13
C THR A 69 16.25 8.04 -5.63
N SER A 70 16.25 6.74 -5.95
CA SER A 70 16.21 6.28 -7.33
C SER A 70 14.87 6.62 -8.00
N PRO A 71 14.87 7.33 -9.14
CA PRO A 71 13.67 7.71 -9.87
C PRO A 71 12.84 6.50 -10.33
N GLU A 72 13.52 5.45 -10.77
CA GLU A 72 12.93 4.24 -11.37
C GLU A 72 12.24 3.39 -10.31
N LYS A 73 12.91 3.16 -9.17
CA LYS A 73 12.33 2.43 -8.04
C LYS A 73 11.09 3.11 -7.48
N ILE A 74 11.07 4.45 -7.40
CA ILE A 74 9.90 5.19 -6.92
C ILE A 74 8.71 4.95 -7.86
N ALA A 75 8.93 4.96 -9.18
CA ALA A 75 7.89 4.67 -10.15
C ALA A 75 7.37 3.23 -10.02
N GLU A 76 8.27 2.26 -9.81
CA GLU A 76 7.91 0.86 -9.58
C GLU A 76 7.06 0.70 -8.31
N PHE A 77 7.46 1.32 -7.20
CA PHE A 77 6.67 1.28 -5.96
C PHE A 77 5.30 1.93 -6.10
N ILE A 78 5.18 3.01 -6.85
CA ILE A 78 3.87 3.64 -7.15
C ILE A 78 2.97 2.67 -7.91
N LYS A 79 3.53 1.95 -8.89
CA LYS A 79 2.80 0.94 -9.66
C LYS A 79 2.36 -0.23 -8.78
N ILE A 80 3.28 -0.81 -8.02
CA ILE A 80 2.97 -1.91 -7.08
C ILE A 80 1.88 -1.49 -6.09
N ALA A 81 2.00 -0.30 -5.50
CA ALA A 81 1.03 0.19 -4.54
C ALA A 81 -0.36 0.45 -5.16
N SER A 82 -0.41 0.81 -6.45
CA SER A 82 -1.66 0.90 -7.20
C SER A 82 -2.26 -0.48 -7.49
N ASP A 83 -1.43 -1.45 -7.88
CA ASP A 83 -1.88 -2.83 -8.11
C ASP A 83 -2.41 -3.47 -6.82
N VAL A 84 -1.76 -3.21 -5.67
CA VAL A 84 -2.22 -3.64 -4.35
C VAL A 84 -3.57 -3.02 -3.99
N GLU A 85 -3.85 -1.78 -4.38
CA GLU A 85 -5.17 -1.19 -4.18
C GLU A 85 -6.26 -1.96 -4.93
N VAL A 86 -6.03 -2.27 -6.21
CA VAL A 86 -6.97 -3.06 -7.03
C VAL A 86 -7.15 -4.47 -6.45
N LEU A 87 -6.06 -5.09 -6.02
CA LEU A 87 -6.08 -6.43 -5.41
C LEU A 87 -6.92 -6.44 -4.13
N LEU A 88 -6.73 -5.46 -3.24
CA LEU A 88 -7.51 -5.35 -2.01
C LEU A 88 -9.00 -5.17 -2.29
N ARG A 89 -9.35 -4.42 -3.34
CA ARG A 89 -10.75 -4.17 -3.71
C ARG A 89 -11.44 -5.39 -4.29
N THR A 90 -10.76 -6.10 -5.19
CA THR A 90 -11.35 -7.18 -5.99
C THR A 90 -11.24 -8.56 -5.36
N CYS A 91 -10.17 -8.84 -4.61
CA CYS A 91 -9.89 -10.19 -4.10
C CYS A 91 -10.25 -10.41 -2.63
N VAL A 92 -10.45 -9.34 -1.84
CA VAL A 92 -10.72 -9.48 -0.39
C VAL A 92 -12.22 -9.43 -0.12
N LEU A 93 -12.77 -10.54 0.40
CA LEU A 93 -14.15 -10.64 0.85
C LEU A 93 -14.18 -10.75 2.38
N GLN A 94 -15.03 -9.93 3.04
CA GLN A 94 -15.22 -10.03 4.49
C GLN A 94 -16.31 -11.04 4.82
N GLY A 95 -16.06 -11.90 5.81
CA GLY A 95 -17.04 -12.78 6.42
C GLY A 95 -17.13 -12.51 7.92
N VAL A 96 -18.36 -12.35 8.43
CA VAL A 96 -18.63 -12.19 9.86
C VAL A 96 -19.34 -13.44 10.36
N TYR A 97 -18.82 -14.04 11.43
CA TYR A 97 -19.47 -15.18 12.07
C TYR A 97 -20.76 -14.72 12.77
N VAL A 98 -21.88 -15.38 12.46
CA VAL A 98 -23.19 -15.03 13.02
C VAL A 98 -23.69 -16.10 13.97
N ASP A 99 -23.47 -17.38 13.64
CA ASP A 99 -23.88 -18.53 14.45
C ASP A 99 -22.86 -19.68 14.29
N ALA A 100 -23.01 -20.73 15.13
CA ALA A 100 -22.15 -21.92 15.19
C ALA A 100 -21.65 -22.45 13.82
N ASN A 101 -22.50 -22.44 12.79
CA ASN A 101 -22.15 -22.89 11.44
C ASN A 101 -22.53 -21.88 10.35
N LYS A 102 -22.67 -20.58 10.67
CA LYS A 102 -23.08 -19.56 9.68
C LYS A 102 -22.13 -18.38 9.66
N ILE A 103 -21.66 -18.06 8.45
CA ILE A 103 -20.86 -16.87 8.16
C ILE A 103 -21.66 -15.98 7.22
N LYS A 104 -21.86 -14.73 7.61
CA LYS A 104 -22.42 -13.69 6.77
C LYS A 104 -21.31 -13.05 5.96
N LEU A 105 -21.34 -13.25 4.65
CA LEU A 105 -20.43 -12.57 3.73
C LEU A 105 -20.92 -11.14 3.47
N LEU A 106 -19.98 -10.21 3.39
CA LEU A 106 -20.22 -8.80 3.07
C LEU A 106 -19.56 -8.46 1.73
N PRO A 107 -20.14 -8.94 0.60
CA PRO A 107 -19.60 -8.65 -0.72
C PRO A 107 -19.74 -7.16 -1.07
N ARG A 108 -18.68 -6.61 -1.65
CA ARG A 108 -18.69 -5.28 -2.27
C ARG A 108 -18.95 -5.43 -3.76
N LYS A 109 -19.48 -4.37 -4.38
CA LYS A 109 -19.77 -4.33 -5.83
C LYS A 109 -18.58 -4.74 -6.70
N GLU A 110 -17.38 -4.41 -6.26
CA GLU A 110 -16.11 -4.68 -6.96
C GLU A 110 -15.69 -6.16 -6.94
N VAL A 111 -16.23 -6.94 -6.01
CA VAL A 111 -15.97 -8.38 -5.87
C VAL A 111 -17.03 -9.19 -6.62
N LEU A 112 -18.24 -8.65 -6.77
CA LEU A 112 -19.33 -9.31 -7.46
C LEU A 112 -19.03 -9.36 -8.97
N ARG A 113 -19.11 -10.55 -9.56
CA ARG A 113 -19.03 -10.73 -11.01
C ARG A 113 -20.41 -10.98 -11.58
N ASP A 114 -20.59 -10.62 -12.86
CA ASP A 114 -21.80 -10.94 -13.58
C ASP A 114 -21.95 -12.46 -13.68
N ASN A 115 -23.09 -12.95 -13.23
CA ASN A 115 -23.36 -14.38 -13.22
C ASN A 115 -23.60 -14.84 -14.66
N ALA A 116 -22.98 -15.94 -15.07
CA ALA A 116 -23.33 -16.57 -16.33
C ALA A 116 -24.81 -17.01 -16.26
N PRO A 117 -25.61 -16.80 -17.31
CA PRO A 117 -26.98 -17.25 -17.32
C PRO A 117 -27.02 -18.76 -17.09
N PHE A 118 -27.87 -19.18 -16.18
CA PHE A 118 -28.11 -20.59 -15.91
C PHE A 118 -28.64 -21.26 -17.19
N CYS A 119 -28.06 -22.39 -17.57
CA CYS A 119 -28.41 -23.14 -18.76
C CYS A 119 -28.88 -24.53 -18.31
N ASP A 120 -30.19 -24.78 -18.39
CA ASP A 120 -30.81 -26.06 -18.01
C ASP A 120 -30.39 -27.23 -18.92
N THR A 121 -29.92 -26.93 -20.13
CA THR A 121 -29.55 -27.96 -21.09
C THR A 121 -28.11 -28.41 -20.88
N PRO A 122 -27.87 -29.73 -20.69
CA PRO A 122 -26.52 -30.27 -20.71
C PRO A 122 -25.87 -29.91 -22.04
N LYS A 123 -24.70 -29.26 -22.01
CA LYS A 123 -23.92 -29.05 -23.22
C LYS A 123 -23.52 -30.42 -23.76
N GLN A 124 -24.06 -30.80 -24.92
CA GLN A 124 -23.59 -31.97 -25.63
C GLN A 124 -22.20 -31.65 -26.18
N ASN A 125 -21.17 -32.27 -25.59
CA ASN A 125 -19.82 -32.22 -26.15
C ASN A 125 -19.86 -33.02 -27.46
N THR A 126 -19.64 -32.35 -28.60
CA THR A 126 -19.37 -32.99 -29.89
C THR A 126 -17.89 -33.36 -29.97
#